data_AF-A0A7I7QRW2-F1
#
_entry.id   AF-A0A7I7QRW2-F1
#
_cell.length_a   1.000
_cell.length_b   1.000
_cell.length_c   1.000
_cell.angle_alpha   90.00
_cell.angle_beta   90.00
_cell.angle_gamma   90.00
#
_symmetry.space_group_name_H-M   'P 1'
#
loop_
_entity.id
_entity.type
_entity.pdbx_description
1 polymer ?
#
loop_
_entity_poly.entity_id
_entity_poly.type
_entity_poly.pdbx_seq_one_letter_code
_entity_poly.pdbx_strand_id
1 'polypeptide(L)'
;MATPRRTMPPDLPAWLYVAATPLLWPAIFLGSRSLTRGGGDSCDRVYADDWSSRDAEFRTAQLVSQWGGGVMIVLGVAVLVSLVARRHRLGPRRWVSCAVVTALATAGYGMLIATSGFTTDCF
;
A
#
# COMPACT_ATOMS: atom_id res chain seq x y z
N MET A 1 -19.36 2.87 -38.88
CA MET A 1 -18.04 3.28 -38.37
C MET A 1 -17.76 2.54 -37.08
N ALA A 2 -16.84 1.57 -37.08
CA ALA A 2 -16.43 0.88 -35.86
C ALA A 2 -15.28 1.65 -35.22
N THR A 3 -15.46 2.10 -33.97
CA THR A 3 -14.43 2.78 -33.19
C THR A 3 -13.30 1.78 -32.87
N PRO A 4 -12.03 2.10 -33.15
CA PRO A 4 -10.93 1.20 -32.82
C PRO A 4 -10.83 1.02 -31.30
N ARG A 5 -10.91 -0.22 -30.82
CA ARG A 5 -10.63 -0.54 -29.40
C ARG A 5 -9.14 -0.30 -29.14
N ARG A 6 -8.82 0.75 -28.39
CA ARG A 6 -7.47 0.94 -27.83
C ARG A 6 -7.17 -0.26 -26.92
N THR A 7 -6.27 -1.13 -27.37
CA THR A 7 -5.75 -2.22 -26.54
C THR A 7 -4.68 -1.66 -25.61
N MET A 8 -4.91 -1.79 -24.30
CA MET A 8 -3.96 -1.37 -23.28
C MET A 8 -2.70 -2.25 -23.37
N PRO A 9 -1.47 -1.69 -23.26
CA PRO A 9 -0.25 -2.48 -23.22
C PRO A 9 -0.33 -3.52 -22.08
N PRO A 10 0.14 -4.76 -22.31
CA PRO A 10 0.03 -5.83 -21.30
C PRO A 10 0.85 -5.57 -20.03
N ASP A 11 1.85 -4.69 -20.09
CA ASP A 11 2.74 -4.30 -19.00
C ASP A 11 2.33 -3.00 -18.29
N LEU A 12 1.40 -2.22 -18.87
CA LEU A 12 0.96 -0.94 -18.29
C LEU A 12 0.44 -1.04 -16.84
N PRO A 13 -0.34 -2.07 -16.44
CA PRO A 13 -0.78 -2.21 -15.05
C PRO A 13 0.38 -2.34 -14.04
N ALA A 14 1.45 -3.03 -14.43
CA ALA A 14 2.63 -3.20 -13.59
C ALA A 14 3.37 -1.87 -13.39
N TRP A 15 3.55 -1.12 -14.47
CA TRP A 15 4.18 0.21 -14.39
C TRP A 15 3.34 1.20 -13.60
N LEU A 16 2.02 1.21 -13.78
CA LEU A 16 1.12 2.06 -13.00
C LEU A 16 1.19 1.73 -11.51
N TYR A 17 1.16 0.43 -11.16
CA TYR A 17 1.29 -0.01 -9.77
C TYR A 17 2.61 0.43 -9.15
N VAL A 18 3.74 0.17 -9.83
CA VAL A 18 5.07 0.53 -9.33
C VAL A 18 5.24 2.05 -9.23
N ALA A 19 4.75 2.82 -10.21
CA ALA A 19 4.84 4.28 -10.20
C ALA A 19 3.96 4.91 -9.12
N ALA A 20 2.80 4.33 -8.82
CA ALA A 20 1.88 4.82 -7.79
C ALA A 20 2.35 4.45 -6.37
N THR A 21 3.04 3.32 -6.22
CA THR A 21 3.53 2.80 -4.93
C THR A 21 4.21 3.85 -4.03
N PRO A 22 5.23 4.60 -4.48
CA PRO A 22 5.93 5.57 -3.62
C PRO A 22 5.07 6.77 -3.20
N LEU A 23 3.95 7.05 -3.89
CA LEU A 23 3.04 8.14 -3.55
C LEU A 23 1.89 7.66 -2.65
N LEU A 24 1.40 6.44 -2.89
CA LEU A 24 0.27 5.89 -2.15
C LEU A 24 0.63 5.59 -0.70
N TRP A 25 1.85 5.14 -0.41
CA TRP A 25 2.23 4.87 0.97
C TRP A 25 2.27 6.14 1.86
N PRO A 26 2.98 7.24 1.48
CA PRO A 26 2.91 8.49 2.22
C PRO A 26 1.48 9.03 2.34
N ALA A 27 0.65 8.88 1.30
CA ALA A 27 -0.75 9.32 1.35
C ALA A 27 -1.57 8.52 2.37
N ILE A 28 -1.41 7.19 2.40
CA ILE A 28 -2.06 6.32 3.40
C ILE A 28 -1.57 6.65 4.80
N PHE A 29 -0.25 6.85 4.97
CA PHE A 29 0.36 7.18 6.25
C PHE A 29 -0.08 8.54 6.78
N LEU A 30 -0.06 9.59 5.95
CA LEU A 30 -0.54 10.92 6.33
C LEU A 30 -2.05 10.92 6.57
N GLY A 31 -2.81 10.18 5.76
CA GLY A 31 -4.24 10.00 5.92
C GLY A 31 -4.58 9.33 7.25
N SER A 32 -3.89 8.24 7.62
CA SER A 32 -4.14 7.56 8.89
C SER A 32 -3.82 8.42 10.11
N ARG A 33 -2.74 9.21 10.03
CA ARG A 33 -2.36 10.21 11.04
C ARG A 33 -3.40 11.32 11.18
N SER A 34 -3.95 11.82 10.06
CA SER A 34 -4.96 12.90 10.05
C SER A 34 -6.30 12.52 10.69
N LEU A 35 -6.57 11.23 10.84
CA LEU A 35 -7.78 10.71 11.52
C LEU A 35 -7.65 10.70 13.05
N THR A 36 -6.46 10.94 13.59
CA THR A 36 -6.21 11.03 15.04
C THR A 36 -6.20 12.48 15.49
N ARG A 37 -6.56 12.76 16.75
CA ARG A 37 -6.66 14.14 17.26
C ARG A 37 -5.29 14.81 17.34
N GLY A 38 -4.24 14.07 17.68
CA GLY A 38 -2.86 14.55 17.79
C GLY A 38 -2.03 14.44 16.51
N GLY A 39 -2.63 14.15 15.35
CA GLY A 39 -1.88 13.99 14.08
C GLY A 39 -0.86 12.85 14.12
N GLY A 40 -1.10 11.83 14.95
CA GLY A 40 -0.22 10.71 15.20
C GLY A 40 0.64 10.80 16.45
N ASP A 41 0.54 11.89 17.20
CA ASP A 41 1.05 11.93 18.57
C ASP A 41 -0.01 11.42 19.54
N SER A 42 -0.20 10.10 19.54
CA SER A 42 -1.15 9.42 20.42
C SER A 42 -0.62 9.27 21.85
N CYS A 43 0.61 9.72 22.16
CA CYS A 43 1.13 9.68 23.53
C CYS A 43 1.00 11.02 24.27
N ASP A 44 0.88 12.15 23.56
CA ASP A 44 0.72 13.46 24.17
C ASP A 44 -0.63 13.60 24.93
N ARG A 45 -0.52 14.05 26.18
CA ARG A 45 -1.68 14.23 27.08
C ARG A 45 -2.59 15.37 26.65
N VAL A 46 -2.08 16.31 25.86
CA VAL A 46 -2.87 17.45 25.36
C VAL A 46 -4.05 17.01 24.49
N TYR A 47 -3.94 15.86 23.82
CA TYR A 47 -4.98 15.38 22.89
C TYR A 47 -5.94 14.36 23.49
N ALA A 48 -5.63 13.79 24.66
CA ALA A 48 -6.45 12.78 25.32
C ALA A 48 -6.06 12.64 26.80
N ASP A 49 -7.02 12.80 27.72
CA ASP A 49 -6.76 12.78 29.17
C ASP A 49 -6.54 11.36 29.73
N ASP A 50 -7.12 10.36 29.09
CA ASP A 50 -7.12 8.95 29.53
C ASP A 50 -6.32 8.03 28.59
N TRP A 51 -5.79 6.94 29.14
CA TRP A 51 -4.98 5.98 28.38
C TRP A 51 -5.80 5.18 27.37
N SER A 52 -7.08 4.90 27.67
CA SER A 52 -7.97 4.16 26.78
C SER A 52 -8.28 4.87 25.48
N SER A 53 -8.49 6.19 25.51
CA SER A 53 -8.71 6.98 24.29
C SER A 53 -7.46 7.05 23.42
N ARG A 54 -6.27 7.14 24.03
CA ARG A 54 -4.98 7.10 23.32
C ARG A 54 -4.71 5.77 22.61
N ASP A 55 -4.97 4.65 23.28
CA ASP A 55 -4.86 3.31 22.67
C ASP A 55 -5.85 3.15 21.50
N ALA A 56 -7.09 3.64 21.65
CA ALA A 56 -8.09 3.58 20.60
C ALA A 56 -7.70 4.40 19.35
N GLU A 57 -7.16 5.61 19.53
CA GLU A 57 -6.68 6.45 18.42
C GLU A 57 -5.48 5.80 17.72
N PHE A 58 -4.53 5.25 18.48
CA PHE A 58 -3.38 4.52 17.93
C PHE A 58 -3.82 3.30 17.10
N ARG A 59 -4.71 2.46 17.65
CA ARG A 59 -5.26 1.31 16.94
C ARG A 59 -5.99 1.71 15.67
N THR A 60 -6.71 2.83 15.69
CA THR A 60 -7.42 3.33 14.50
C THR A 60 -6.44 3.69 13.39
N ALA A 61 -5.40 4.46 13.70
CA ALA A 61 -4.36 4.82 12.72
C ALA A 61 -3.60 3.58 12.21
N GLN A 62 -3.33 2.63 13.09
CA GLN A 62 -2.67 1.37 12.73
C GLN A 62 -3.54 0.53 11.81
N LEU A 63 -4.83 0.36 12.12
CA LEU A 63 -5.79 -0.36 11.29
C LEU A 63 -5.88 0.27 9.90
N VAL A 64 -6.03 1.59 9.80
CA VAL A 64 -6.10 2.28 8.49
C VAL A 64 -4.84 2.03 7.67
N SER A 65 -3.67 2.06 8.30
CA SER A 65 -2.39 1.80 7.63
C SER A 65 -2.27 0.34 7.18
N GLN A 66 -2.70 -0.60 8.02
CA GLN A 66 -2.72 -2.05 7.71
C GLN A 66 -3.70 -2.37 6.59
N TRP A 67 -4.91 -1.82 6.62
CA TRP A 67 -5.91 -1.98 5.56
C TRP A 67 -5.42 -1.38 4.24
N GLY A 68 -4.85 -0.18 4.28
CA GLY A 68 -4.27 0.47 3.10
C GLY A 68 -3.12 -0.36 2.49
N GLY A 69 -2.20 -0.83 3.32
CA GLY A 69 -1.13 -1.74 2.88
C GLY A 69 -1.67 -3.07 2.33
N GLY A 70 -2.67 -3.66 3.01
CA GLY A 70 -3.31 -4.90 2.60
C GLY A 70 -3.97 -4.80 1.23
N VAL A 71 -4.69 -3.71 0.95
CA VAL A 71 -5.25 -3.42 -0.38
C VAL A 71 -4.15 -3.34 -1.43
N MET A 72 -3.04 -2.65 -1.14
CA MET A 72 -1.91 -2.55 -2.06
C MET A 72 -1.25 -3.89 -2.34
N ILE A 73 -1.19 -4.80 -1.36
CA ILE A 73 -0.69 -6.17 -1.56
C ILE A 73 -1.64 -6.95 -2.47
N VAL A 74 -2.95 -6.90 -2.22
CA VAL A 74 -3.95 -7.57 -3.06
C VAL A 74 -3.87 -7.09 -4.51
N LEU A 75 -3.73 -5.77 -4.72
CA LEU A 75 -3.54 -5.20 -6.05
C LEU A 75 -2.23 -5.66 -6.70
N GLY A 76 -1.12 -5.69 -5.97
CA GLY A 76 0.17 -6.18 -6.46
C GLY A 76 0.10 -7.65 -6.90
N VAL A 77 -0.55 -8.50 -6.10
CA VAL A 77 -0.80 -9.91 -6.45
C VAL A 77 -1.71 -10.03 -7.67
N ALA A 78 -2.78 -9.26 -7.76
CA ALA A 78 -3.65 -9.26 -8.93
C ALA A 78 -2.90 -8.86 -10.21
N VAL A 79 -2.01 -7.88 -10.13
CA VAL A 79 -1.13 -7.48 -11.24
C VAL A 79 -0.18 -8.63 -11.62
N LEU A 80 0.45 -9.30 -10.66
CA LEU A 80 1.31 -10.47 -10.92
C LEU A 80 0.54 -11.60 -11.61
N VAL A 81 -0.66 -11.94 -11.13
CA VAL A 81 -1.54 -12.93 -11.76
C VAL A 81 -1.87 -12.52 -13.20
N SER A 82 -2.16 -11.23 -13.43
CA SER A 82 -2.44 -10.72 -14.78
C SER A 82 -1.24 -10.82 -15.72
N LEU A 83 -0.01 -10.59 -15.22
CA LEU A 83 1.23 -10.75 -15.97
C LEU A 83 1.48 -12.22 -16.32
N VAL A 84 1.21 -13.14 -15.40
CA VAL A 84 1.31 -14.59 -15.65
C VAL A 84 0.30 -15.02 -16.72
N ALA A 85 -0.96 -14.59 -16.61
CA ALA A 85 -1.99 -14.89 -17.61
C ALA A 85 -1.64 -14.35 -19.01
N ARG A 86 -0.91 -13.23 -19.07
CA ARG A 86 -0.49 -12.57 -20.32
C ARG A 86 0.96 -12.87 -20.72
N ARG A 87 1.63 -13.82 -20.04
CA ARG A 87 3.05 -14.13 -20.28
C ARG A 87 3.37 -14.43 -21.73
N HIS A 88 2.45 -15.06 -22.47
CA HIS A 88 2.62 -15.43 -23.88
C HIS A 88 2.67 -14.21 -24.82
N ARG A 89 2.14 -13.06 -24.40
CA ARG A 89 2.17 -11.80 -25.17
C ARG A 89 3.40 -10.94 -24.86
N LEU A 90 4.16 -11.31 -23.84
CA LEU A 90 5.33 -10.59 -23.36
C LEU A 90 6.58 -11.43 -23.67
N GLY A 91 7.64 -10.82 -24.19
CA GLY A 91 8.93 -11.50 -24.28
C GLY A 91 9.42 -11.88 -22.87
N PRO A 92 10.19 -12.98 -22.71
CA PRO A 92 10.57 -13.52 -21.41
C PRO A 92 11.30 -12.49 -20.53
N ARG A 93 12.20 -11.70 -21.11
CA ARG A 93 12.92 -10.62 -20.41
C ARG A 93 11.98 -9.55 -19.85
N ARG A 94 10.98 -9.12 -20.62
CA ARG A 94 10.01 -8.09 -20.18
C ARG A 94 9.10 -8.63 -19.10
N TRP A 95 8.63 -9.87 -19.25
CA TRP A 95 7.80 -10.54 -18.23
C TRP A 95 8.55 -10.66 -16.91
N VAL A 96 9.78 -11.18 -16.91
CA VAL A 96 10.60 -11.29 -15.69
C VAL A 96 10.83 -9.91 -15.06
N SER A 97 11.22 -8.92 -15.86
CA SER A 97 11.45 -7.56 -15.35
C SER A 97 10.22 -6.97 -14.66
N CYS A 98 9.03 -7.07 -15.29
CA CYS A 98 7.78 -6.56 -14.72
C CYS A 98 7.37 -7.32 -13.46
N ALA A 99 7.52 -8.65 -13.47
CA ALA A 99 7.20 -9.48 -12.31
C ALA A 99 8.10 -9.14 -11.12
N VAL A 100 9.41 -9.00 -11.34
CA VAL A 100 10.37 -8.67 -10.28
C VAL A 100 10.08 -7.30 -9.66
N VAL A 101 9.90 -6.25 -10.46
CA VAL A 101 9.63 -4.91 -9.90
C VAL A 101 8.29 -4.85 -9.17
N THR A 102 7.26 -5.54 -9.67
CA THR A 102 5.95 -5.62 -9.00
C THR A 102 6.05 -6.39 -7.69
N ALA A 103 6.79 -7.51 -7.69
CA ALA A 103 7.02 -8.31 -6.48
C ALA A 103 7.79 -7.52 -5.42
N LEU A 104 8.83 -6.77 -5.82
CA LEU A 104 9.59 -5.90 -4.90
C LEU A 104 8.70 -4.80 -4.30
N ALA A 105 7.89 -4.13 -5.11
CA ALA A 105 6.94 -3.13 -4.63
C ALA A 105 5.93 -3.73 -3.64
N THR A 106 5.38 -4.90 -3.97
CA THR A 106 4.44 -5.65 -3.11
C THR A 106 5.10 -6.07 -1.79
N ALA A 107 6.33 -6.58 -1.85
CA ALA A 107 7.11 -6.97 -0.68
C ALA A 107 7.42 -5.77 0.23
N GLY A 108 7.67 -4.60 -0.35
CA GLY A 108 7.84 -3.34 0.38
C GLY A 108 6.64 -3.03 1.29
N TYR A 109 5.41 -3.19 0.77
CA TYR A 109 4.20 -3.04 1.60
C TYR A 109 4.11 -4.10 2.71
N GLY A 110 4.49 -5.34 2.43
CA GLY A 110 4.56 -6.39 3.45
C GLY A 110 5.53 -6.03 4.58
N MET A 111 6.71 -5.52 4.24
CA MET A 111 7.70 -5.04 5.22
C MET A 111 7.18 -3.84 6.02
N LEU A 112 6.49 -2.90 5.37
CA LEU A 112 5.90 -1.75 6.03
C LEU A 112 4.80 -2.14 7.03
N ILE A 113 3.94 -3.09 6.66
CA ILE A 113 2.94 -3.63 7.59
C ILE A 113 3.63 -4.32 8.77
N ALA A 114 4.63 -5.18 8.50
CA ALA A 114 5.36 -5.92 9.54
C ALA A 114 6.10 -4.99 10.52
N THR A 115 6.62 -3.85 10.04
CA THR A 115 7.34 -2.86 10.85
C THR A 115 6.43 -1.79 11.46
N SER A 116 5.18 -1.65 11.00
CA SER A 116 4.18 -0.70 11.54
C SER A 116 3.64 -1.07 12.92
N GLY A 117 4.04 -2.21 13.48
CA GLY A 117 3.85 -2.53 14.90
C GLY A 117 4.76 -1.68 15.76
N PHE A 118 4.44 -0.39 15.92
CA PHE A 118 5.10 0.45 16.90
C PHE A 118 4.70 -0.01 18.30
N THR A 119 5.70 -0.20 19.16
CA THR A 119 5.50 -0.55 20.57
C THR A 119 4.69 0.55 21.24
N THR A 120 3.67 0.14 21.98
CA THR A 120 2.84 0.98 22.86
C THR A 120 3.64 1.45 24.07
N ASP A 121 4.76 2.13 23.85
CA ASP A 121 5.61 2.68 24.91
C ASP A 121 5.19 4.12 25.23
N CYS A 122 3.88 4.36 25.39
CA CYS A 122 3.41 5.56 26.07
C CYS A 122 3.49 5.28 27.58
N PHE A 123 4.69 5.41 28.17
CA PHE A 123 4.91 5.40 29.62
C PHE A 123 4.71 6.81 30.21
#